data_AF-W2RRE0-F1
#
_entry.id   AF-W2RRE0-F1
#
_cell.length_a   1.000
_cell.length_b   1.000
_cell.length_c   1.000
_cell.angle_alpha   90.00
_cell.angle_beta   90.00
_cell.angle_gamma   90.00
#
_symmetry.space_group_name_H-M   'P 1'
#
loop_
_entity.id
_entity.type
_entity.pdbx_description
1 polymer ?
#
loop_
_entity_poly.entity_id
_entity_poly.type
_entity_poly.pdbx_seq_one_letter_code
_entity_poly.pdbx_strand_id
1 'polypeptide(L)'
;MQISISAAFPSLAALSPLVSAIAVQVREPQNQNRPVPTGDCCVANTSLKQDTCTAASGATGRCVPGGNDCGGSLSCVEESGLECDDSVIERGNSLCRAIAGNGGLFDGANIIQSLADATVN
;
A
#
# COMPACT_ATOMS: atom_id res chain seq x y z
N MET A 1 75.23 0.67 -29.62
CA MET A 1 73.84 0.35 -30.00
C MET A 1 73.34 -0.74 -29.08
N GLN A 2 72.04 -0.71 -28.77
CA GLN A 2 71.24 -1.64 -27.95
C GLN A 2 71.01 -1.20 -26.48
N ILE A 3 69.79 -0.72 -26.14
CA ILE A 3 68.57 -1.44 -25.67
C ILE A 3 68.62 -1.53 -24.14
N SER A 4 67.59 -1.32 -23.32
CA SER A 4 66.24 -0.76 -23.40
C SER A 4 65.71 -0.73 -21.96
N ILE A 5 65.07 0.38 -21.59
CA ILE A 5 63.75 0.50 -20.95
C ILE A 5 63.22 -0.70 -20.12
N SER A 6 62.91 -0.46 -18.84
CA SER A 6 61.66 -0.91 -18.19
C SER A 6 61.52 -0.27 -16.80
N ALA A 7 60.83 0.87 -16.73
CA ALA A 7 60.21 1.36 -15.51
C ALA A 7 58.71 1.10 -15.64
N ALA A 8 58.12 0.36 -14.70
CA ALA A 8 56.72 -0.05 -14.73
C ALA A 8 56.09 0.03 -13.33
N PHE A 9 55.27 1.08 -13.17
CA PHE A 9 54.02 1.25 -12.39
C PHE A 9 54.02 1.07 -10.85
N PRO A 10 53.33 1.99 -10.15
CA PRO A 10 51.94 1.70 -9.75
C PRO A 10 50.98 2.88 -9.99
N SER A 11 49.87 2.65 -10.70
CA SER A 11 48.53 2.36 -10.16
C SER A 11 47.80 3.61 -9.61
N LEU A 12 47.08 4.30 -10.50
CA LEU A 12 46.08 5.33 -10.17
C LEU A 12 44.80 4.65 -9.67
N ALA A 13 44.45 4.89 -8.42
CA ALA A 13 43.16 4.52 -7.86
C ALA A 13 42.04 5.40 -8.46
N ALA A 14 41.12 4.78 -9.17
CA ALA A 14 39.91 5.42 -9.67
C ALA A 14 38.90 5.62 -8.52
N LEU A 15 38.66 6.87 -8.13
CA LEU A 15 37.55 7.26 -7.26
C LEU A 15 36.33 7.51 -8.14
N SER A 16 35.35 6.60 -8.10
CA SER A 16 34.05 6.79 -8.75
C SER A 16 33.10 7.52 -7.80
N PRO A 17 32.37 8.57 -8.25
CA PRO A 17 31.38 9.24 -7.42
C PRO A 17 30.11 8.39 -7.30
N LEU A 18 29.69 8.11 -6.07
CA LEU A 18 28.37 7.57 -5.75
C LEU A 18 27.32 8.64 -6.09
N VAL A 19 26.66 8.49 -7.24
CA VAL A 19 25.44 9.25 -7.56
C VAL A 19 24.28 8.55 -6.86
N SER A 20 23.84 9.13 -5.75
CA SER A 20 22.61 8.71 -5.07
C SER A 20 21.42 9.01 -5.98
N ALA A 21 20.86 7.97 -6.59
CA ALA A 21 19.59 8.04 -7.30
C ALA A 21 18.48 8.32 -6.28
N ILE A 22 17.99 9.55 -6.27
CA ILE A 22 16.79 9.93 -5.52
C ILE A 22 15.61 9.35 -6.31
N ALA A 23 15.11 8.20 -5.89
CA ALA A 23 13.87 7.64 -6.41
C ALA A 23 12.72 8.57 -6.00
N VAL A 24 12.33 9.49 -6.90
CA VAL A 24 11.05 10.19 -6.80
C VAL A 24 9.97 9.13 -6.97
N GLN A 25 9.40 8.71 -5.84
CA GLN A 25 8.21 7.87 -5.83
C GLN A 25 7.07 8.73 -6.37
N VAL A 26 6.81 8.61 -7.67
CA VAL A 26 5.58 9.10 -8.29
C VAL A 26 4.46 8.35 -7.57
N ARG A 27 3.82 8.99 -6.60
CA ARG A 27 2.62 8.46 -5.97
C ARG A 27 1.59 8.35 -7.08
N GLU A 28 1.22 7.13 -7.46
CA GLU A 28 0.03 6.92 -8.26
C GLU A 28 -1.12 7.71 -7.63
N PRO A 29 -1.97 8.37 -8.44
CA PRO A 29 -3.08 9.13 -7.90
C PRO A 29 -3.93 8.20 -7.05
N GLN A 30 -3.91 8.42 -5.74
CA GLN A 30 -4.66 7.63 -4.77
C GLN A 30 -6.13 7.58 -5.21
N ASN A 31 -6.75 6.41 -5.06
CA ASN A 31 -8.16 6.20 -5.38
C ASN A 31 -8.53 6.53 -6.84
N GLN A 32 -7.63 6.32 -7.80
CA GLN A 32 -7.87 6.65 -9.22
C GLN A 32 -8.32 8.12 -9.41
N ASN A 33 -7.66 9.07 -8.74
CA ASN A 33 -8.01 10.50 -8.69
C ASN A 33 -9.30 10.84 -7.92
N ARG A 34 -9.92 9.89 -7.21
CA ARG A 34 -11.00 10.22 -6.27
C ARG A 34 -10.42 10.86 -5.00
N PRO A 35 -11.18 11.74 -4.31
CA PRO A 35 -10.76 12.29 -3.03
C PRO A 35 -10.45 11.20 -2.00
N VAL A 36 -9.43 11.43 -1.16
CA VAL A 36 -9.14 10.59 0.01
C VAL A 36 -10.05 11.06 1.16
N PRO A 37 -11.00 10.25 1.63
CA PRO A 37 -11.89 10.63 2.71
C PRO A 37 -11.16 10.61 4.06
N THR A 38 -11.59 11.47 4.99
CA THR A 38 -11.08 11.57 6.35
C THR A 38 -12.15 11.15 7.34
N GLY A 39 -11.82 10.27 8.29
CA GLY A 39 -12.76 9.75 9.29
C GLY A 39 -13.47 8.50 8.79
N ASP A 40 -14.60 8.66 8.09
CA ASP A 40 -15.46 7.57 7.66
C ASP A 40 -15.50 7.44 6.13
N CYS A 41 -15.30 6.23 5.59
CA CYS A 41 -15.53 5.92 4.17
C CYS A 41 -17.03 5.77 3.82
N CYS A 42 -17.92 6.22 4.71
CA CYS A 42 -19.34 5.88 4.73
C CYS A 42 -20.17 6.77 3.80
N VAL A 43 -19.82 6.78 2.51
CA VAL A 43 -20.58 7.53 1.51
C VAL A 43 -20.78 6.71 0.24
N ALA A 44 -22.03 6.73 -0.21
CA ALA A 44 -22.43 6.36 -1.55
C ALA A 44 -21.67 7.21 -2.61
N ASN A 45 -20.53 6.70 -3.09
CA ASN A 45 -19.75 7.15 -4.26
C ASN A 45 -18.56 8.12 -4.07
N THR A 46 -18.09 8.47 -2.86
CA THR A 46 -16.81 9.22 -2.76
C THR A 46 -15.58 8.32 -2.76
N SER A 47 -15.70 7.09 -2.27
CA SER A 47 -14.62 6.10 -2.24
C SER A 47 -15.16 4.70 -2.50
N LEU A 48 -14.37 3.88 -3.18
CA LEU A 48 -14.66 2.49 -3.49
C LEU A 48 -14.00 1.56 -2.48
N LYS A 49 -14.37 0.27 -2.51
CA LYS A 49 -13.64 -0.77 -1.80
C LYS A 49 -12.15 -0.66 -2.12
N GLN A 50 -11.33 -0.81 -1.10
CA GLN A 50 -9.86 -0.74 -1.15
C GLN A 50 -9.25 0.64 -1.43
N ASP A 51 -10.05 1.69 -1.54
CA ASP A 51 -9.51 3.04 -1.64
C ASP A 51 -8.78 3.41 -0.34
N THR A 52 -7.68 4.15 -0.49
CA THR A 52 -6.97 4.76 0.62
C THR A 52 -7.86 5.81 1.30
N CYS A 53 -7.86 5.80 2.62
CA CYS A 53 -8.53 6.79 3.45
C CYS A 53 -7.59 7.27 4.55
N THR A 54 -7.95 8.38 5.19
CA THR A 54 -7.27 8.86 6.39
C THR A 54 -8.16 8.55 7.58
N ALA A 55 -7.69 7.70 8.49
CA ALA A 55 -8.42 7.36 9.70
C ALA A 55 -8.64 8.59 10.58
N ALA A 56 -9.59 8.52 11.51
CA ALA A 56 -9.89 9.63 12.43
C ALA A 56 -8.69 10.06 13.30
N SER A 57 -7.73 9.16 13.49
CA SER A 57 -6.44 9.40 14.16
C SER A 57 -5.44 10.21 13.32
N GLY A 58 -5.69 10.41 12.02
CA GLY A 58 -4.75 10.98 11.06
C GLY A 58 -3.83 9.96 10.40
N ALA A 59 -3.92 8.66 10.73
CA ALA A 59 -3.15 7.61 10.08
C ALA A 59 -3.70 7.25 8.70
N THR A 60 -2.87 6.60 7.87
CA THR A 60 -3.29 6.05 6.58
C THR A 60 -4.05 4.74 6.80
N GLY A 61 -5.14 4.55 6.07
CA GLY A 61 -6.01 3.38 6.13
C GLY A 61 -6.61 3.01 4.78
N ARG A 62 -7.48 1.99 4.80
CA ARG A 62 -8.25 1.52 3.62
C ARG A 62 -9.74 1.51 3.91
N CYS A 63 -10.52 1.85 2.89
CA CYS A 63 -11.97 1.69 2.86
C CYS A 63 -12.32 0.22 2.64
N VAL A 64 -12.63 -0.50 3.72
CA VAL A 64 -12.98 -1.92 3.67
C VAL A 64 -14.42 -2.15 4.11
N PRO A 65 -15.09 -3.20 3.61
CA PRO A 65 -16.45 -3.51 3.99
C PRO A 65 -16.49 -4.09 5.41
N GLY A 66 -17.09 -3.38 6.36
CA GLY A 66 -17.17 -3.75 7.78
C GLY A 66 -16.16 -3.03 8.68
N GLY A 67 -16.24 -3.23 10.00
CA GLY A 67 -15.33 -2.62 10.99
C GLY A 67 -15.86 -1.41 11.77
N ASN A 68 -17.02 -0.85 11.42
CA ASN A 68 -17.67 0.22 12.20
C ASN A 68 -19.19 0.29 11.89
N ASP A 69 -19.97 1.05 12.69
CA ASP A 69 -21.44 1.15 12.64
C ASP A 69 -22.03 1.81 11.37
N CYS A 70 -21.37 1.75 10.22
CA CYS A 70 -21.84 2.35 8.98
C CYS A 70 -22.89 1.51 8.22
N GLY A 71 -23.70 0.72 8.93
CA GLY A 71 -24.90 0.06 8.39
C GLY A 71 -24.69 -0.83 7.15
N GLY A 72 -23.49 -1.40 6.96
CA GLY A 72 -23.10 -2.17 5.77
C GLY A 72 -22.28 -1.40 4.73
N SER A 73 -21.94 -0.14 5.00
CA SER A 73 -21.05 0.68 4.15
C SER A 73 -19.57 0.46 4.49
N LEU A 74 -18.69 0.95 3.61
CA LEU A 74 -17.24 0.87 3.78
C LEU A 74 -16.80 1.69 4.99
N SER A 75 -15.93 1.15 5.82
CA SER A 75 -15.31 1.85 6.94
C SER A 75 -13.83 2.11 6.67
N CYS A 76 -13.33 3.24 7.17
CA CYS A 76 -11.90 3.54 7.08
C CYS A 76 -11.19 2.87 8.24
N VAL A 77 -10.46 1.79 7.95
CA VAL A 77 -9.67 1.10 8.96
C VAL A 77 -8.21 1.41 8.72
N GLU A 78 -7.47 1.70 9.79
CA GLU A 78 -6.03 1.94 9.73
C GLU A 78 -5.30 0.70 9.20
N GLU A 79 -4.17 0.91 8.52
CA GLU A 79 -3.34 -0.19 7.99
C GLU A 79 -2.92 -1.21 9.07
N SER A 80 -2.78 -0.76 10.33
CA SER A 80 -2.47 -1.60 11.49
C SER A 80 -3.56 -2.62 11.84
N GLY A 81 -4.82 -2.35 11.47
CA GLY A 81 -5.98 -3.21 11.71
C GLY A 81 -6.47 -3.93 10.46
N LEU A 82 -5.67 -3.94 9.39
CA LEU A 82 -6.02 -4.50 8.10
C LEU A 82 -5.14 -5.72 7.79
N GLU A 83 -5.77 -6.75 7.24
CA GLU A 83 -5.07 -7.83 6.56
C GLU A 83 -5.24 -7.63 5.04
N CYS A 84 -4.13 -7.52 4.32
CA CYS A 84 -4.11 -7.26 2.88
C CYS A 84 -3.46 -8.42 2.12
N ASP A 85 -4.02 -8.74 0.96
CA ASP A 85 -3.43 -9.64 -0.03
C ASP A 85 -3.19 -8.86 -1.34
N ASP A 86 -1.92 -8.58 -1.61
CA ASP A 86 -1.49 -7.91 -2.85
C ASP A 86 -1.64 -8.81 -4.10
N SER A 87 -1.88 -10.11 -3.91
CA SER A 87 -2.14 -11.06 -5.00
C SER A 87 -3.56 -10.93 -5.56
N VAL A 88 -4.48 -10.34 -4.80
CA VAL A 88 -5.88 -10.14 -5.18
C VAL A 88 -6.15 -8.65 -5.34
N ILE A 89 -6.54 -8.24 -6.54
CA ILE A 89 -6.84 -6.83 -6.83
C ILE A 89 -8.35 -6.63 -6.90
N GLU A 90 -8.90 -5.82 -5.99
CA GLU A 90 -10.30 -5.41 -5.97
C GLU A 90 -10.40 -3.93 -6.38
N ARG A 91 -11.12 -3.66 -7.48
CA ARG A 91 -11.31 -2.28 -8.01
C ARG A 91 -10.02 -1.49 -8.24
N GLY A 92 -8.94 -2.17 -8.61
CA GLY A 92 -7.65 -1.57 -8.96
C GLY A 92 -6.71 -1.35 -7.77
N ASN A 93 -7.02 -1.87 -6.59
CA ASN A 93 -6.18 -1.83 -5.39
C ASN A 93 -6.06 -3.24 -4.78
N SER A 94 -5.05 -3.48 -3.95
CA SER A 94 -4.91 -4.76 -3.23
C SER A 94 -6.07 -5.01 -2.28
N LEU A 95 -6.46 -6.28 -2.17
CA LEU A 95 -7.58 -6.73 -1.36
C LEU A 95 -7.21 -6.64 0.10
N CYS A 96 -7.75 -5.67 0.81
CA CYS A 96 -7.66 -5.56 2.26
C CYS A 96 -9.00 -5.84 2.93
N ARG A 97 -8.95 -6.41 4.13
CA ARG A 97 -10.10 -6.69 4.99
C ARG A 97 -9.73 -6.32 6.43
N ALA A 98 -10.67 -5.75 7.16
CA ALA A 98 -10.43 -5.36 8.56
C ALA A 98 -10.36 -6.61 9.44
N ILE A 99 -9.43 -6.65 10.38
CA ILE A 99 -9.30 -7.73 11.34
C ILE A 99 -10.39 -7.60 12.40
N ALA A 100 -11.19 -8.63 12.55
CA ALA A 100 -12.18 -8.76 13.62
C ALA A 100 -11.50 -9.22 14.92
N GLY A 101 -12.00 -8.74 16.07
CA GLY A 101 -11.44 -9.07 17.38
C GLY A 101 -11.44 -10.56 17.75
N ASN A 102 -12.14 -11.41 16.99
CA ASN A 102 -12.15 -12.86 17.15
C ASN A 102 -11.11 -13.58 16.27
N GLY A 103 -10.21 -12.84 15.59
CA GLY A 103 -9.21 -13.39 14.68
C GLY A 103 -9.72 -13.70 13.26
N GLY A 104 -10.95 -13.31 12.93
CA GLY A 104 -11.48 -13.36 11.56
C GLY A 104 -11.30 -12.04 10.82
N LEU A 105 -11.79 -11.96 9.59
CA LEU A 105 -11.71 -10.76 8.74
C LEU A 105 -13.13 -10.31 8.35
N PHE A 106 -13.38 -9.01 8.35
CA PHE A 106 -14.67 -8.46 7.94
C PHE A 106 -14.82 -8.41 6.42
N ASP A 107 -15.79 -9.15 5.87
CA ASP A 107 -16.25 -9.07 4.47
C ASP A 107 -17.68 -8.53 4.43
N GLY A 108 -17.84 -7.26 4.78
CA GLY A 108 -19.14 -6.60 4.91
C GLY A 108 -19.85 -7.02 6.19
N ALA A 109 -21.01 -7.68 6.05
CA ALA A 109 -21.79 -8.16 7.19
C ALA A 109 -21.31 -9.52 7.72
N ASN A 110 -20.39 -10.19 7.02
CA ASN A 110 -19.87 -11.51 7.38
C ASN A 110 -18.45 -11.43 7.93
N ILE A 111 -18.07 -12.43 8.73
CA ILE A 111 -16.69 -12.64 9.19
C ILE A 111 -16.13 -13.88 8.50
N ILE A 112 -15.07 -13.72 7.73
CA ILE A 112 -14.35 -14.80 7.04
C ILE A 112 -13.08 -15.18 7.79
N GLN A 113 -12.50 -16.34 7.49
CA GLN A 113 -11.27 -16.83 8.14
C GLN A 113 -10.01 -16.55 7.32
N SER A 114 -10.16 -16.22 6.03
CA SER A 114 -9.04 -15.92 5.14
C SER A 114 -9.48 -14.97 4.03
N LEU A 115 -8.56 -14.13 3.53
CA LEU A 115 -8.78 -13.28 2.35
C LEU A 115 -9.23 -14.07 1.10
N ALA A 116 -8.90 -15.37 1.01
CA ALA A 116 -9.36 -16.24 -0.07
C ALA A 116 -10.89 -16.43 -0.10
N ASP A 117 -11.56 -16.27 1.05
CA ASP A 117 -13.01 -16.37 1.18
C ASP A 117 -13.72 -15.02 0.95
N ALA A 118 -12.96 -13.95 0.70
CA ALA A 118 -13.51 -12.61 0.55
C ALA A 118 -14.29 -12.47 -0.75
N THR A 119 -15.48 -11.87 -0.66
CA THR A 119 -16.29 -11.57 -1.84
C THR A 119 -15.68 -10.39 -2.60
N VAL A 120 -14.97 -10.70 -3.68
CA VAL A 120 -14.39 -9.71 -4.61
C VAL A 120 -15.42 -9.33 -5.67
N ASN A 121 -15.65 -8.04 -5.94
CA ASN A 121 -16.58 -7.55 -6.98
C ASN A 121 -16.13 -6.29 -7.71
#